data_AF-A0A1E3P0C9-F1
#
_entry.id   AF-A0A1E3P0C9-F1
#
_cell.length_a   1.000
_cell.length_b   1.000
_cell.length_c   1.000
_cell.angle_alpha   90.00
_cell.angle_beta   90.00
_cell.angle_gamma   90.00
#
_symmetry.space_group_name_H-M   'P 1'
#
loop_
_entity.id
_entity.type
_entity.pdbx_description
1 polymer ?
#
loop_
_entity_poly.entity_id
_entity_poly.type
_entity_poly.pdbx_seq_one_letter_code
_entity_poly.pdbx_strand_id
1 'polypeptide(L)'
;ESENKDLDGKGLYSRHEGAAINYVFLADEAQTLNLNTTSGAIYLSAGNSDGQSFPQFLSVLENGFPGLQVSASGAPVTTWTFEDGYLKGNGSDAFFIAKDTKDPYNYSKDNYQI
;
A
#
# COMPACT_ATOMS: atom_id res chain seq x y z
N GLU A 1 3.06 9.13 13.59
CA GLU A 1 4.27 8.81 14.40
C GLU A 1 3.87 7.93 15.58
N SER A 2 4.79 7.14 16.12
CA SER A 2 4.50 6.20 17.22
C SER A 2 5.59 6.28 18.30
N GLU A 3 5.19 6.08 19.56
CA GLU A 3 6.14 5.92 20.67
C GLU A 3 6.78 4.53 20.69
N ASN A 4 6.21 3.56 19.95
CA ASN A 4 6.77 2.23 19.83
C ASN A 4 7.98 2.24 18.88
N LYS A 5 9.17 2.25 19.47
CA LYS A 5 10.47 2.27 18.78
C LYS A 5 10.76 1.04 17.94
N ASP A 6 10.08 -0.08 18.19
CA ASP A 6 10.22 -1.28 17.35
C ASP A 6 9.65 -1.07 15.94
N LEU A 7 8.94 0.03 15.70
CA LEU A 7 8.39 0.38 14.39
C LEU A 7 9.33 1.29 13.58
N ASP A 8 10.36 1.85 14.20
CA ASP A 8 11.28 2.79 13.54
C ASP A 8 12.04 2.08 12.40
N GLY A 9 12.14 2.74 11.25
CA GLY A 9 12.88 2.23 10.08
C GLY A 9 12.16 1.16 9.25
N LYS A 10 10.99 0.69 9.67
CA LYS A 10 10.16 -0.21 8.85
C LYS A 10 9.50 0.54 7.69
N GLY A 11 9.20 -0.19 6.62
CA GLY A 11 8.56 0.36 5.43
C GLY A 11 7.37 -0.47 4.95
N LEU A 12 6.83 -0.07 3.79
CA LEU A 12 5.66 -0.71 3.19
C LEU A 12 6.07 -2.00 2.46
N TYR A 13 5.31 -3.08 2.66
CA TYR A 13 5.47 -4.32 1.91
C TYR A 13 4.13 -4.92 1.53
N SER A 14 4.01 -5.40 0.29
CA SER A 14 2.78 -5.99 -0.24
C SER A 14 2.74 -7.49 0.03
N ARG A 15 1.67 -7.97 0.67
CA ARG A 15 1.40 -9.42 0.77
C ARG A 15 0.33 -9.81 -0.23
N HIS A 16 0.57 -10.92 -0.93
CA HIS A 16 -0.27 -11.38 -2.03
C HIS A 16 -1.58 -12.01 -1.54
N GLU A 17 -2.68 -11.56 -2.14
CA GLU A 17 -4.05 -11.95 -1.78
C GLU A 17 -4.75 -12.70 -2.92
N GLY A 18 -4.11 -12.84 -4.08
CA GLY A 18 -4.73 -13.40 -5.30
C GLY A 18 -5.30 -12.33 -6.24
N ALA A 19 -5.72 -12.75 -7.43
CA ALA A 19 -6.38 -11.90 -8.45
C ALA A 19 -5.68 -10.56 -8.77
N ALA A 20 -4.33 -10.54 -8.69
CA ALA A 20 -3.52 -9.34 -8.86
C ALA A 20 -3.86 -8.20 -7.86
N ILE A 21 -4.28 -8.57 -6.65
CA ILE A 21 -4.46 -7.71 -5.49
C ILE A 21 -3.41 -8.07 -4.43
N ASN A 22 -2.81 -7.05 -3.81
CA ASN A 22 -1.96 -7.23 -2.63
C ASN A 22 -2.29 -6.14 -1.58
N TYR A 23 -2.49 -6.52 -0.32
CA TYR A 23 -2.60 -5.58 0.79
C TYR A 23 -1.23 -5.18 1.31
N VAL A 24 -1.14 -3.96 1.84
CA VAL A 24 0.12 -3.38 2.31
C VAL A 24 0.22 -3.51 3.83
N PHE A 25 1.38 -3.97 4.29
CA PHE A 25 1.72 -4.15 5.69
C PHE A 25 3.05 -3.46 5.98
N LEU A 26 3.29 -3.19 7.27
CA LEU A 26 4.59 -2.73 7.75
C LEU A 26 5.57 -3.91 7.83
N ALA A 27 6.79 -3.73 7.30
CA ALA A 27 7.83 -4.76 7.29
C ALA A 27 9.24 -4.18 7.44
N ASP A 28 10.20 -5.03 7.84
CA ASP A 28 11.62 -4.66 7.92
C ASP A 28 12.24 -4.42 6.53
N GLU A 29 11.81 -5.19 5.53
CA GLU A 29 12.20 -4.99 4.13
C GLU A 29 11.11 -4.23 3.39
N ALA A 30 11.38 -2.96 3.07
CA ALA A 30 10.48 -2.12 2.32
C ALA A 30 10.51 -2.48 0.82
N GLN A 31 9.34 -2.54 0.19
CA GLN A 31 9.23 -2.66 -1.26
C GLN A 31 9.47 -1.29 -1.94
N THR A 32 9.97 -1.32 -3.17
CA THR A 32 10.07 -0.11 -4.00
C THR A 32 8.80 0.07 -4.82
N LEU A 33 8.17 1.24 -4.70
CA LEU A 33 7.06 1.69 -5.54
C LEU A 33 7.52 2.80 -6.48
N ASN A 34 6.90 2.87 -7.65
CA ASN A 34 7.17 3.88 -8.66
C ASN A 34 6.15 5.01 -8.56
N LEU A 35 6.58 6.25 -8.80
CA LEU A 35 5.72 7.42 -8.89
C LEU A 35 5.67 7.92 -10.34
N ASN A 36 4.48 8.01 -10.91
CA ASN A 36 4.25 8.79 -12.11
C ASN A 36 4.00 10.25 -11.72
N THR A 37 5.00 11.11 -11.94
CA THR A 37 4.95 12.53 -11.54
C THR A 37 3.94 13.36 -12.34
N THR A 38 3.54 12.90 -13.53
CA THR A 38 2.54 13.59 -14.36
C THR A 38 1.12 13.31 -13.86
N SER A 39 0.80 12.07 -13.49
CA SER A 39 -0.53 11.69 -13.03
C SER A 39 -0.70 11.65 -11.52
N GLY A 40 0.40 11.68 -10.75
CA GLY A 40 0.38 11.46 -9.30
C GLY A 40 0.06 10.02 -8.91
N ALA A 41 0.20 9.05 -9.82
CA ALA A 41 -0.07 7.65 -9.54
C ALA A 41 1.16 6.96 -8.94
N ILE A 42 0.96 6.23 -7.84
CA ILE A 42 1.98 5.32 -7.28
C ILE A 42 1.65 3.90 -7.73
N TYR A 43 2.65 3.11 -8.15
CA TYR A 43 2.42 1.75 -8.66
C TYR A 43 3.60 0.79 -8.45
N LEU A 44 3.27 -0.50 -8.37
CA LEU A 44 4.20 -1.62 -8.46
C LEU A 44 4.20 -2.18 -9.89
N SER A 45 5.37 -2.52 -10.43
CA SER A 45 5.48 -3.21 -11.73
C SER A 45 5.37 -4.71 -11.49
N ALA A 46 4.27 -5.33 -11.92
CA ALA A 46 4.08 -6.78 -11.79
C ALA A 46 4.31 -7.44 -13.15
N GLY A 47 4.99 -8.59 -13.16
CA GLY A 47 5.16 -9.42 -14.36
C GLY A 47 4.02 -10.45 -14.50
N ASN A 48 3.66 -10.80 -15.73
CA ASN A 48 2.80 -11.95 -16.02
C ASN A 48 3.61 -13.14 -16.54
N SER A 49 2.94 -14.28 -16.75
CA SER A 49 3.53 -15.51 -17.30
C SER A 49 4.14 -15.35 -18.69
N ASP A 50 3.72 -14.31 -19.42
CA ASP A 50 4.12 -14.04 -20.80
C ASP A 50 5.30 -13.08 -20.89
N GLY A 51 5.91 -12.73 -19.74
CA GLY A 51 7.06 -11.82 -19.65
C GLY A 51 6.71 -10.35 -19.85
N GLN A 52 5.42 -9.99 -19.91
CA GLN A 52 4.98 -8.61 -19.97
C GLN A 52 4.82 -8.07 -18.54
N SER A 53 5.08 -6.77 -18.36
CA SER A 53 4.78 -6.09 -17.10
C SER A 53 3.56 -5.19 -17.22
N PHE A 54 2.76 -5.16 -16.16
CA PHE A 54 1.63 -4.26 -16.00
C PHE A 54 1.70 -3.54 -14.65
N PRO A 55 1.17 -2.30 -14.55
CA PRO A 55 1.13 -1.58 -13.29
C PRO A 55 0.05 -2.13 -12.35
N GLN A 56 0.39 -2.26 -11.07
CA GLN A 56 -0.58 -2.37 -9.98
C GLN A 56 -0.57 -1.06 -9.20
N PHE A 57 -1.67 -0.31 -9.23
CA PHE A 57 -1.73 1.01 -8.63
C PHE A 57 -1.97 0.93 -7.13
N LEU A 58 -1.21 1.72 -6.35
CA LEU A 58 -1.41 1.91 -4.93
C LEU A 58 -2.66 2.76 -4.71
N SER A 59 -3.54 2.31 -3.82
CA SER A 59 -4.82 2.95 -3.56
C SER A 59 -5.26 2.76 -2.12
N VAL A 60 -6.04 3.72 -1.62
CA VAL A 60 -6.73 3.61 -0.33
C VAL A 60 -8.03 2.82 -0.53
N LEU A 61 -8.25 1.82 0.32
CA LEU A 61 -9.46 1.01 0.35
C LEU A 61 -10.31 1.38 1.57
N GLU A 62 -11.60 1.61 1.37
CA GLU A 62 -12.56 1.98 2.44
C GLU A 62 -13.52 0.83 2.81
N ASN A 63 -13.08 -0.42 2.79
CA ASN A 63 -13.90 -1.58 3.14
C ASN A 63 -13.49 -2.16 4.51
N GLY A 64 -13.98 -1.53 5.59
CA GLY A 64 -13.68 -1.94 6.97
C GLY A 64 -12.60 -1.06 7.59
N PHE A 65 -11.43 -1.62 7.88
CA PHE A 65 -10.26 -0.82 8.24
C PHE A 65 -9.74 -0.09 6.99
N PRO A 66 -9.64 1.26 7.00
CA PRO A 66 -9.07 1.99 5.89
C PRO A 66 -7.61 1.55 5.70
N GLY A 67 -7.29 0.96 4.57
CA GLY A 67 -5.97 0.37 4.32
C GLY A 67 -5.46 0.62 2.93
N LEU A 68 -4.18 0.32 2.70
CA LEU A 68 -3.54 0.43 1.41
C LEU A 68 -3.52 -0.91 0.68
N GLN A 69 -3.75 -0.82 -0.63
CA GLN A 69 -3.74 -1.94 -1.55
C GLN A 69 -2.99 -1.55 -2.82
N VAL A 70 -2.23 -2.49 -3.41
CA VAL A 70 -1.86 -2.41 -4.82
C VAL A 70 -2.72 -3.39 -5.63
N SER A 71 -3.30 -2.91 -6.73
CA SER A 71 -4.12 -3.78 -7.59
C SER A 71 -3.99 -3.45 -9.06
N ALA A 72 -4.16 -4.48 -9.89
CA ALA A 72 -4.31 -4.31 -11.33
C ALA A 72 -5.67 -3.65 -11.63
N SER A 73 -5.68 -2.32 -11.76
CA SER A 73 -6.84 -1.56 -12.24
C SER A 73 -6.50 -0.88 -13.57
N GLY A 74 -7.51 -0.58 -14.38
CA GLY A 74 -7.31 0.15 -15.64
C GLY A 74 -6.85 1.60 -15.44
N ALA A 75 -7.03 2.16 -14.24
CA ALA A 75 -6.61 3.51 -13.88
C ALA A 75 -6.37 3.64 -12.35
N PRO A 76 -5.49 4.54 -11.90
CA PRO A 76 -5.33 4.84 -10.48
C PRO A 76 -6.63 5.39 -9.89
N VAL A 77 -7.06 4.87 -8.74
CA VAL A 77 -8.26 5.36 -8.03
C VAL A 77 -7.93 6.34 -6.90
N THR A 78 -6.65 6.43 -6.52
CA THR A 78 -6.15 7.40 -5.56
C THR A 78 -5.18 8.34 -6.25
N THR A 79 -5.40 9.65 -6.08
CA THR A 79 -4.41 10.67 -6.44
C THR A 79 -3.50 10.90 -5.24
N TRP A 80 -2.20 10.76 -5.47
CA TRP A 80 -1.18 10.94 -4.46
C TRP A 80 -0.49 12.29 -4.59
N THR A 81 -0.28 12.96 -3.47
CA THR A 81 0.52 14.18 -3.39
C THR A 81 1.53 14.08 -2.25
N PHE A 82 2.59 14.89 -2.33
CA PHE A 82 3.54 15.07 -1.24
C PHE A 82 3.37 16.48 -0.69
N GLU A 83 3.12 16.59 0.60
CA GLU A 83 2.96 17.86 1.32
C GLU A 83 3.72 17.76 2.64
N ASP A 84 4.61 18.72 2.91
CA ASP A 84 5.46 18.75 4.10
C ASP A 84 6.26 17.47 4.38
N GLY A 85 6.66 16.76 3.31
CA GLY A 85 7.40 15.50 3.40
C GLY A 85 6.52 14.27 3.66
N TYR A 86 5.20 14.45 3.79
CA TYR A 86 4.23 13.38 3.97
C TYR A 86 3.53 13.04 2.65
N LEU A 87 3.30 11.75 2.44
CA LEU A 87 2.44 11.26 1.37
C LEU A 87 0.97 11.42 1.78
N LYS A 88 0.15 12.00 0.91
CA LYS A 88 -1.30 12.13 1.08
C LYS A 88 -2.04 11.46 -0.07
N GLY A 89 -3.06 10.68 0.24
CA GLY A 89 -3.93 10.03 -0.74
C GLY A 89 -5.33 10.65 -0.67
N ASN A 90 -5.84 11.17 -1.79
CA ASN A 90 -7.18 11.79 -1.85
C ASN A 90 -7.42 12.89 -0.78
N GLY A 91 -6.37 13.58 -0.36
CA GLY A 91 -6.45 14.62 0.69
C GLY A 91 -6.48 14.09 2.12
N SER A 92 -6.14 12.82 2.36
CA SER A 92 -5.97 12.24 3.70
C SER A 92 -4.95 13.01 4.55
N ASP A 93 -5.20 13.14 5.85
CA ASP A 93 -4.25 13.78 6.79
C ASP A 93 -3.16 12.82 7.29
N ALA A 94 -3.51 11.55 7.57
CA ALA A 94 -2.58 10.55 8.08
C ALA A 94 -3.01 9.12 7.75
N PHE A 95 -2.02 8.22 7.66
CA PHE A 95 -2.23 6.77 7.64
C PHE A 95 -1.98 6.19 9.02
N PHE A 96 -2.83 5.26 9.43
CA PHE A 96 -2.70 4.55 10.70
C PHE A 96 -2.32 3.11 10.44
N ILE A 97 -1.63 2.51 11.40
CA ILE A 97 -1.28 1.10 11.33
C ILE A 97 -2.01 0.35 12.42
N ALA A 98 -2.52 -0.85 12.13
CA ALA A 98 -3.25 -1.65 13.11
C ALA A 98 -3.03 -3.16 12.92
N LYS A 99 -3.13 -3.90 14.02
CA LYS A 99 -3.29 -5.36 14.02
C LYS A 99 -4.77 -5.70 14.15
N ASP A 100 -5.12 -6.95 13.85
CA ASP A 100 -6.47 -7.50 13.98
C ASP A 100 -7.54 -6.70 13.20
N THR A 101 -7.17 -6.23 12.01
CA THR A 101 -8.03 -5.44 11.10
C THR A 101 -9.08 -6.27 10.39
N LYS A 102 -9.09 -7.59 10.64
CA LYS A 102 -9.95 -8.58 9.97
C LYS A 102 -9.68 -8.66 8.46
N ASP A 103 -8.42 -8.53 8.07
CA ASP A 103 -8.01 -8.77 6.70
C ASP A 103 -8.37 -10.21 6.25
N PRO A 104 -8.66 -10.44 4.95
CA PRO A 104 -9.25 -11.70 4.49
C PRO A 104 -8.42 -12.96 4.80
N TYR A 105 -7.10 -12.84 4.91
CA TYR A 105 -6.18 -13.96 5.20
C TYR A 105 -5.58 -13.88 6.61
N ASN A 106 -6.08 -12.97 7.43
CA ASN A 106 -5.71 -12.82 8.84
C ASN A 106 -4.21 -12.57 9.06
N TYR A 107 -3.51 -11.95 8.10
CA TYR A 107 -2.12 -11.53 8.25
C TYR A 107 -1.96 -10.44 9.30
N SER A 108 -2.99 -9.62 9.51
CA SER A 108 -3.02 -8.53 10.51
C SER A 108 -2.95 -9.03 11.95
N LYS A 109 -3.17 -10.32 12.20
CA LYS A 109 -2.98 -10.92 13.52
C LYS A 109 -1.54 -10.75 14.01
N ASP A 110 -0.58 -10.96 13.12
CA ASP A 110 0.85 -10.93 13.46
C ASP A 110 1.55 -9.68 12.90
N ASN A 111 1.00 -9.05 11.87
CA ASN A 111 1.59 -7.92 11.15
C ASN A 111 0.74 -6.66 11.26
N TYR A 112 1.34 -5.48 11.25
CA TYR A 112 0.56 -4.24 11.17
C TYR A 112 0.13 -3.99 9.73
N GLN A 113 -1.17 -3.93 9.49
CA GLN A 113 -1.74 -3.42 8.24
C GLN A 113 -1.68 -1.89 8.25
N ILE A 114 -1.47 -1.31 7.07
CA ILE A 114 -1.51 0.14 6.80
C ILE A 114 -2.70 0.45 5.93
#